data_AF-A0A5C7VV24-F1
#
_entry.id   AF-A0A5C7VV24-F1
#
_cell.length_a   1.000
_cell.length_b   1.000
_cell.length_c   1.000
_cell.angle_alpha   90.00
_cell.angle_beta   90.00
_cell.angle_gamma   90.00
#
_symmetry.space_group_name_H-M   'P 1'
#
loop_
_entity.id
_entity.type
_entity.pdbx_description
1 polymer ?
#
loop_
_entity_poly.entity_id
_entity_poly.type
_entity_poly.pdbx_seq_one_letter_code
_entity_poly.pdbx_strand_id
1 'polypeptide(L)'
;MASWILGLALGVLAAVVAVAYLWLVRRPETENAAGLRAVADLRWREFATIVGQAMQQRGLRDAVQGHEHGSEQMMMSDGDSLWLLSCKHGMAYQLGASSVEELASAMHLAGARNGILLTEGRAGRDALAAAAGYGIEVIDGRRLWHLLKPFMPAATTARIVTMADAQAKRHTFIALGGALALGLVVTVLPWPWGRPGEQPRSAAPAAAVAASATPVQVDPAAVAMAPAGDGSIQDNPDPATESRYQADIARTLTMVPGITRAYWLTRATLVIDRTGTDQLVWPFICGELERYPSLRTVRVQLNPRPDSDDQVRWRQCRTV
;
A
#
# COMPACT_ATOMS: atom_id res chain seq x y z
N MET A 1 35.04 22.99 -17.32
CA MET A 1 34.59 21.88 -18.19
C MET A 1 34.37 20.55 -17.47
N ALA A 2 34.48 20.44 -16.13
CA ALA A 2 34.26 19.15 -15.43
C ALA A 2 32.85 19.01 -14.79
N SER A 3 32.17 20.13 -14.51
CA SER A 3 30.89 20.15 -13.78
C SER A 3 29.72 19.52 -14.54
N TRP A 4 29.61 19.77 -15.85
CA TRP A 4 28.56 19.19 -16.69
C TRP A 4 28.67 17.66 -16.86
N ILE A 5 29.90 17.12 -16.93
CA ILE A 5 30.15 15.67 -16.98
C ILE A 5 29.74 15.01 -15.66
N LEU A 6 30.05 15.65 -14.52
CA LEU A 6 29.63 15.17 -13.20
C LEU A 6 28.11 15.18 -13.04
N GLY A 7 27.43 16.24 -13.50
CA GLY A 7 25.96 16.32 -13.46
C GLY A 7 25.27 15.26 -14.32
N LEU A 8 25.76 15.04 -15.54
CA LEU A 8 25.25 13.99 -16.42
C LEU A 8 25.53 12.59 -15.86
N ALA A 9 26.72 12.34 -15.33
CA ALA A 9 27.08 11.06 -14.73
C ALA A 9 26.17 10.74 -13.52
N LEU A 10 25.91 11.72 -12.64
CA LEU A 10 25.03 11.54 -11.49
C LEU A 10 23.57 11.29 -11.92
N GLY A 11 23.09 12.01 -12.94
CA GLY A 11 21.73 11.82 -13.48
C GLY A 11 21.54 10.45 -14.11
N VAL A 12 22.52 9.97 -14.89
CA VAL A 12 22.52 8.61 -15.46
C VAL A 12 22.56 7.56 -14.35
N LEU A 13 23.40 7.74 -13.33
CA LEU A 13 23.48 6.82 -12.21
C LEU A 13 22.15 6.74 -11.44
N ALA A 14 21.52 7.89 -11.15
CA ALA A 14 20.21 7.94 -10.51
C ALA A 14 19.13 7.25 -11.36
N ALA A 15 19.14 7.46 -12.68
CA ALA A 15 18.23 6.79 -13.60
C ALA A 15 18.42 5.27 -13.58
N VAL A 16 19.66 4.78 -13.68
CA VAL A 16 19.97 3.34 -13.66
C VAL A 16 19.51 2.70 -12.35
N VAL A 17 19.80 3.34 -11.20
CA VAL A 17 19.36 2.86 -9.89
C VAL A 17 17.83 2.83 -9.78
N ALA A 18 17.16 3.89 -10.24
CA ALA A 18 15.69 3.95 -10.22
C ALA A 18 15.07 2.86 -11.11
N VAL A 19 15.58 2.65 -12.32
CA VAL A 19 15.11 1.60 -13.23
C VAL A 19 15.36 0.22 -12.64
N ALA A 20 16.56 -0.02 -12.11
CA ALA A 20 16.90 -1.28 -11.45
C ALA A 20 15.96 -1.56 -10.27
N TYR A 21 15.70 -0.57 -9.42
CA TYR A 21 14.76 -0.70 -8.29
C TYR A 21 13.33 -1.01 -8.75
N LEU A 22 12.84 -0.30 -9.77
CA LEU A 22 11.49 -0.52 -10.32
C LEU A 22 11.34 -1.92 -10.91
N TRP A 23 12.36 -2.44 -11.59
CA TRP A 23 12.31 -3.75 -12.23
C TRP A 23 12.62 -4.92 -11.29
N LEU A 24 13.56 -4.76 -10.36
CA LEU A 24 13.99 -5.83 -9.46
C LEU A 24 13.16 -5.93 -8.18
N VAL A 25 12.59 -4.83 -7.69
CA VAL A 25 11.84 -4.81 -6.42
C VAL A 25 10.37 -4.52 -6.67
N ARG A 26 10.05 -3.40 -7.35
CA ARG A 26 8.67 -2.94 -7.44
C ARG A 26 7.81 -3.81 -8.37
N ARG A 27 8.36 -4.26 -9.50
CA ARG A 27 7.68 -5.16 -10.45
C ARG A 27 7.24 -6.48 -9.77
N PRO A 28 8.14 -7.28 -9.15
CA PRO A 28 7.71 -8.53 -8.51
C PRO A 28 6.73 -8.30 -7.35
N GLU A 29 6.86 -7.20 -6.60
CA GLU A 29 5.88 -6.85 -5.57
C GLU A 29 4.49 -6.57 -6.15
N THR A 30 4.42 -5.82 -7.27
CA THR A 30 3.14 -5.55 -7.96
C THR A 30 2.53 -6.82 -8.54
N GLU A 31 3.35 -7.70 -9.12
CA GLU A 31 2.90 -8.99 -9.64
C GLU A 31 2.36 -9.87 -8.50
N ASN A 32 3.11 -9.97 -7.39
CA ASN A 32 2.72 -10.76 -6.23
C ASN A 32 1.41 -10.25 -5.63
N ALA A 33 1.27 -8.94 -5.43
CA ALA A 33 0.04 -8.35 -4.89
C ALA A 33 -1.17 -8.56 -5.81
N ALA A 34 -0.99 -8.47 -7.14
CA ALA A 34 -2.05 -8.74 -8.10
C ALA A 34 -2.40 -10.24 -8.16
N GLY A 35 -1.39 -11.10 -8.06
CA GLY A 35 -1.53 -12.54 -7.97
C GLY A 35 -2.31 -12.98 -6.73
N LEU A 36 -1.93 -12.48 -5.55
CA LEU A 36 -2.65 -12.76 -4.30
C LEU A 36 -4.12 -12.33 -4.35
N ARG A 37 -4.44 -11.18 -4.94
CA ARG A 37 -5.85 -10.78 -5.14
C ARG A 37 -6.59 -11.76 -6.04
N ALA A 38 -5.95 -12.20 -7.12
CA ALA A 38 -6.56 -13.18 -8.02
C ALA A 38 -6.76 -14.54 -7.35
N VAL A 39 -5.90 -14.92 -6.40
CA VAL A 39 -6.08 -16.14 -5.58
C VAL A 39 -7.20 -15.92 -4.54
N ALA A 40 -7.25 -14.76 -3.90
CA ALA A 40 -8.27 -14.42 -2.90
C ALA A 40 -9.69 -14.37 -3.48
N ASP A 41 -9.82 -14.02 -4.77
CA ASP A 41 -11.07 -14.00 -5.52
C ASP A 41 -11.55 -15.41 -5.95
N LEU A 42 -10.72 -16.45 -5.83
CA LEU A 42 -11.12 -17.82 -6.17
C LEU A 42 -12.11 -18.37 -5.14
N ARG A 43 -12.97 -19.29 -5.60
CA ARG A 43 -13.78 -20.07 -4.67
C ARG A 43 -12.87 -20.99 -3.87
N TRP A 44 -13.23 -21.26 -2.62
CA TRP A 44 -12.47 -22.16 -1.73
C TRP A 44 -12.07 -23.48 -2.40
N ARG A 45 -13.00 -24.13 -3.10
CA ARG A 45 -12.75 -25.39 -3.82
C ARG A 45 -11.66 -25.28 -4.89
N GLU A 46 -11.64 -24.18 -5.64
CA GLU A 46 -10.64 -23.93 -6.69
C GLU A 46 -9.27 -23.66 -6.06
N PHE A 47 -9.24 -22.85 -5.00
CA PHE A 47 -8.04 -22.59 -4.22
C PHE A 47 -7.45 -23.89 -3.64
N ALA A 48 -8.26 -24.71 -2.97
CA ALA A 48 -7.82 -25.97 -2.39
C ALA A 48 -7.29 -26.95 -3.46
N THR A 49 -7.92 -26.98 -4.65
CA THR A 49 -7.44 -27.80 -5.78
C THR A 49 -6.05 -27.34 -6.23
N ILE A 50 -5.84 -26.04 -6.40
CA ILE A 50 -4.56 -25.45 -6.82
C ILE A 50 -3.47 -25.70 -5.77
N VAL A 51 -3.79 -25.54 -4.48
CA VAL A 51 -2.86 -25.83 -3.39
C VAL A 51 -2.52 -27.33 -3.36
N GLY A 52 -3.50 -28.22 -3.53
CA GLY A 52 -3.28 -29.65 -3.60
C GLY A 52 -2.34 -30.03 -4.75
N GLN A 53 -2.55 -29.47 -5.95
CA GLN A 53 -1.65 -29.66 -7.09
C GLN A 53 -0.22 -29.15 -6.81
N ALA A 54 -0.10 -27.99 -6.15
CA ALA A 54 1.20 -27.45 -5.77
C ALA A 54 1.93 -28.34 -4.76
N MET A 55 1.21 -28.92 -3.79
CA MET A 55 1.79 -29.87 -2.84
C MET A 55 2.14 -31.21 -3.48
N GLN A 56 1.34 -31.68 -4.46
CA GLN A 56 1.65 -32.86 -5.26
C GLN A 56 2.95 -32.73 -6.05
N GLN A 57 3.24 -31.55 -6.60
CA GLN A 57 4.55 -31.30 -7.21
C GLN A 57 5.72 -31.30 -6.21
N ARG A 58 5.44 -31.05 -4.93
CA ARG A 58 6.42 -31.20 -3.84
C ARG A 58 6.57 -32.65 -3.35
N GLY A 59 5.86 -33.60 -3.97
CA GLY A 59 5.90 -35.02 -3.62
C GLY A 59 4.85 -35.46 -2.59
N LEU A 60 3.98 -34.55 -2.14
CA LEU A 60 2.92 -34.85 -1.18
C LEU A 60 1.66 -35.36 -1.89
N ARG A 61 1.15 -36.52 -1.52
CA ARG A 61 -0.08 -37.11 -2.08
C ARG A 61 -1.20 -37.08 -1.05
N ASP A 62 -2.45 -37.06 -1.49
CA ASP A 62 -3.59 -37.08 -0.56
C ASP A 62 -3.57 -38.36 0.27
N ALA A 63 -3.63 -38.23 1.59
CA ALA A 63 -3.57 -39.36 2.51
C ALA A 63 -4.91 -40.12 2.60
N VAL A 64 -6.02 -39.44 2.27
CA VAL A 64 -7.38 -40.01 2.30
C VAL A 64 -8.01 -39.83 0.92
N GLN A 65 -8.26 -40.94 0.22
CA GLN A 65 -9.01 -40.88 -1.04
C GLN A 65 -10.47 -40.51 -0.75
N GLY A 66 -10.93 -39.39 -1.30
CA GLY A 66 -12.35 -39.00 -1.26
C GLY A 66 -12.76 -38.02 -0.16
N HIS A 67 -11.83 -37.37 0.54
CA HIS A 67 -12.19 -36.23 1.37
C HIS A 67 -12.55 -35.04 0.46
N GLU A 68 -13.78 -34.54 0.56
CA GLU A 68 -14.12 -33.27 -0.10
C GLU A 68 -13.23 -32.16 0.46
N HIS A 69 -12.68 -31.32 -0.42
CA HIS A 69 -11.95 -30.10 -0.06
C HIS A 69 -12.90 -29.04 0.54
N GLY A 70 -13.62 -29.39 1.61
CA GLY A 70 -14.60 -28.54 2.29
C GLY A 70 -14.05 -27.90 3.56
N SER A 71 -13.02 -28.49 4.17
CA SER A 71 -12.36 -27.97 5.38
C SER A 71 -11.09 -27.19 5.03
N GLU A 72 -10.78 -26.19 5.86
CA GLU A 72 -9.52 -25.43 5.82
C GLU A 72 -8.27 -26.30 6.00
N GLN A 73 -8.44 -27.55 6.45
CA GLN A 73 -7.39 -28.52 6.69
C GLN A 73 -7.44 -29.67 5.67
N MET A 74 -6.27 -30.08 5.20
CA MET A 74 -6.08 -31.21 4.28
C MET A 74 -4.95 -32.11 4.79
N MET A 75 -5.12 -33.42 4.67
CA MET A 75 -4.11 -34.38 5.10
C MET A 75 -3.41 -35.00 3.90
N MET A 76 -2.08 -34.92 3.90
CA MET A 76 -1.23 -35.42 2.82
C MET A 76 -0.16 -36.37 3.38
N SER A 77 0.49 -37.12 2.51
CA SER A 77 1.58 -38.04 2.85
C SER A 77 2.67 -37.96 1.78
N ASP A 78 3.94 -37.96 2.19
CA ASP A 78 5.06 -38.14 1.26
C ASP A 78 5.41 -39.63 1.01
N GLY A 79 4.74 -40.55 1.72
CA GLY A 79 5.02 -41.99 1.74
C GLY A 79 5.55 -42.47 3.09
N ASP A 80 6.39 -41.69 3.75
CA ASP A 80 7.04 -42.03 5.02
C ASP A 80 6.40 -41.28 6.21
N SER A 81 5.85 -40.09 5.98
CA SER A 81 5.26 -39.27 7.02
C SER A 81 3.94 -38.63 6.61
N LEU A 82 3.03 -38.49 7.58
CA LEU A 82 1.79 -37.73 7.44
C LEU A 82 2.06 -36.23 7.64
N TRP A 83 1.49 -35.44 6.75
CA TRP A 83 1.56 -33.99 6.68
C TRP A 83 0.16 -33.41 6.87
N LEU A 84 0.02 -32.45 7.79
CA LEU A 84 -1.21 -31.70 7.97
C LEU A 84 -1.07 -30.31 7.35
N LEU A 85 -1.89 -30.05 6.34
CA LEU A 85 -1.97 -28.78 5.64
C LEU A 85 -3.12 -27.97 6.24
N SER A 86 -2.88 -26.72 6.61
CA SER A 86 -3.94 -25.79 7.04
C SER A 86 -3.83 -24.50 6.24
N CYS A 87 -4.95 -24.09 5.67
CA CYS A 87 -5.05 -22.99 4.75
C CYS A 87 -5.97 -21.93 5.35
N LYS A 88 -5.43 -20.76 5.69
CA LYS A 88 -6.18 -19.61 6.18
C LYS A 88 -6.43 -18.63 5.03
N HIS A 89 -7.68 -18.55 4.59
CA HIS A 89 -8.11 -17.67 3.50
C HIS A 89 -8.21 -16.21 3.96
N GLY A 90 -7.78 -15.27 3.12
CA GLY A 90 -7.95 -13.84 3.37
C GLY A 90 -6.64 -13.04 3.46
N MET A 91 -6.54 -12.03 2.60
CA MET A 91 -5.37 -11.15 2.51
C MET A 91 -5.14 -10.23 3.72
N ALA A 92 -6.20 -9.91 4.48
CA ALA A 92 -6.11 -9.08 5.67
C ALA A 92 -5.66 -9.88 6.91
N TYR A 93 -5.58 -11.21 6.80
CA TYR A 93 -5.26 -12.07 7.92
C TYR A 93 -3.80 -11.89 8.36
N GLN A 94 -3.59 -11.83 9.68
CA GLN A 94 -2.27 -11.81 10.27
C GLN A 94 -2.11 -13.10 11.08
N LEU A 95 -1.19 -13.95 10.62
CA LEU A 95 -0.93 -15.22 11.28
C LEU A 95 -0.14 -14.96 12.58
N GLY A 96 -0.73 -15.39 13.70
CA GLY A 96 -0.13 -15.33 15.03
C GLY A 96 0.38 -16.69 15.51
N ALA A 97 1.04 -16.71 16.68
CA ALA A 97 1.51 -17.94 17.31
C ALA A 97 0.37 -18.91 17.64
N SER A 98 -0.81 -18.40 18.03
CA SER A 98 -1.98 -19.21 18.35
C SER A 98 -2.44 -20.09 17.19
N SER A 99 -2.41 -19.60 15.94
CA SER A 99 -2.77 -20.39 14.76
C SER A 99 -1.79 -21.53 14.49
N VAL A 100 -0.52 -21.34 14.87
CA VAL A 100 0.52 -22.37 14.75
C VAL A 100 0.34 -23.42 15.84
N GLU A 101 0.04 -23.01 17.08
CA GLU A 101 -0.25 -23.92 18.20
C GLU A 101 -1.51 -24.75 17.96
N GLU A 102 -2.54 -24.14 17.36
CA GLU A 102 -3.76 -24.83 16.93
C GLU A 102 -3.42 -25.91 15.88
N LEU A 103 -2.61 -25.57 14.88
CA LEU A 103 -2.15 -26.54 13.88
C LEU A 103 -1.29 -27.64 14.51
N ALA A 104 -0.38 -27.29 15.42
CA ALA A 104 0.46 -28.27 16.13
C ALA A 104 -0.39 -29.25 16.95
N SER A 105 -1.43 -28.75 17.61
CA SER A 105 -2.38 -29.58 18.35
C SER A 105 -3.16 -30.51 17.42
N ALA A 106 -3.62 -29.98 16.27
CA ALA A 106 -4.28 -30.78 15.24
C ALA A 106 -3.34 -31.84 14.64
N MET A 107 -2.07 -31.51 14.40
CA MET A 107 -1.05 -32.46 13.94
C MET A 107 -0.88 -33.61 14.94
N HIS A 108 -0.82 -33.30 16.24
CA HIS A 108 -0.69 -34.32 17.27
C HIS A 108 -1.90 -35.26 17.33
N LEU A 109 -3.11 -34.71 17.25
CA LEU A 109 -4.36 -35.50 17.21
C LEU A 109 -4.46 -36.37 15.95
N ALA A 110 -3.97 -35.86 14.82
CA ALA A 110 -4.08 -36.51 13.53
C ALA A 110 -2.90 -37.46 13.23
N GLY A 111 -1.91 -37.55 14.12
CA GLY A 111 -0.70 -38.35 13.92
C GLY A 111 0.23 -37.82 12.83
N ALA A 112 0.09 -36.55 12.44
CA ALA A 112 0.94 -35.91 11.44
C ALA A 112 2.25 -35.45 12.09
N ARG A 113 3.37 -35.84 11.49
CA ARG A 113 4.71 -35.48 11.99
C ARG A 113 5.15 -34.09 11.54
N ASN A 114 4.63 -33.65 10.39
CA ASN A 114 4.97 -32.38 9.77
C ASN A 114 3.69 -31.59 9.45
N GLY A 115 3.80 -30.26 9.39
CA GLY A 115 2.67 -29.40 9.06
C GLY A 115 3.05 -28.29 8.10
N ILE A 116 2.10 -27.85 7.29
CA ILE A 116 2.26 -26.68 6.42
C ILE A 116 1.07 -25.75 6.65
N LEU A 117 1.35 -24.48 6.90
CA LEU A 117 0.37 -23.44 7.16
C LEU A 117 0.44 -22.39 6.05
N LEU A 118 -0.60 -22.32 5.23
CA LEU A 118 -0.69 -21.38 4.12
C LEU A 118 -1.60 -20.21 4.50
N THR A 119 -1.17 -19.00 4.15
CA THR A 119 -2.00 -17.82 4.27
C THR A 119 -1.72 -16.83 3.14
N GLU A 120 -2.78 -16.25 2.60
CA GLU A 120 -2.69 -15.11 1.67
C GLU A 120 -2.25 -13.83 2.39
N GLY A 121 -2.43 -13.79 3.70
CA GLY A 121 -2.04 -12.68 4.55
C GLY A 121 -0.55 -12.66 4.88
N ARG A 122 -0.20 -12.04 6.01
CA ARG A 122 1.19 -11.97 6.48
C ARG A 122 1.40 -12.81 7.72
N ALA A 123 2.54 -13.50 7.78
CA ALA A 123 2.99 -14.16 8.99
C ALA A 123 3.73 -13.17 9.90
N GLY A 124 3.26 -13.06 11.15
CA GLY A 124 3.97 -12.34 12.20
C GLY A 124 5.30 -13.01 12.54
N ARG A 125 6.24 -12.26 13.13
CA ARG A 125 7.53 -12.83 13.57
C ARG A 125 7.33 -13.94 14.61
N ASP A 126 6.36 -13.75 15.50
CA ASP A 126 6.04 -14.69 16.56
C ASP A 126 5.50 -16.01 16.00
N ALA A 127 4.67 -15.96 14.95
CA ALA A 127 4.19 -17.15 14.25
C ALA A 127 5.33 -17.93 13.58
N LEU A 128 6.27 -17.22 12.94
CA LEU A 128 7.44 -17.85 12.32
C LEU A 128 8.37 -18.48 13.37
N ALA A 129 8.54 -17.83 14.52
CA ALA A 129 9.33 -18.37 15.63
C ALA A 129 8.67 -19.62 16.24
N ALA A 130 7.35 -19.58 16.48
CA ALA A 130 6.60 -20.74 16.96
C ALA A 130 6.66 -21.91 15.96
N ALA A 131 6.50 -21.63 14.66
CA ALA A 131 6.49 -22.64 13.62
C ALA A 131 7.80 -23.42 13.53
N ALA A 132 8.94 -22.74 13.75
CA ALA A 132 10.26 -23.39 13.82
C ALA A 132 10.37 -24.40 14.98
N GLY A 133 9.65 -24.17 16.10
CA GLY A 133 9.64 -25.08 17.25
C GLY A 133 8.79 -26.33 17.06
N TYR A 134 7.72 -26.25 16.27
CA TYR A 134 6.75 -27.35 16.05
C TYR A 134 6.99 -28.14 14.74
N GLY A 135 8.00 -27.78 13.94
CA GLY A 135 8.22 -28.41 12.64
C GLY A 135 7.14 -28.05 11.62
N ILE A 136 6.60 -26.84 11.71
CA ILE A 136 5.56 -26.33 10.81
C ILE A 136 6.20 -25.39 9.78
N GLU A 137 5.93 -25.61 8.50
CA GLU A 137 6.32 -24.71 7.43
C GLU A 137 5.25 -23.64 7.23
N VAL A 138 5.61 -22.36 7.34
CA VAL A 138 4.69 -21.25 7.10
C VAL A 138 4.93 -20.65 5.71
N ILE A 139 3.90 -20.66 4.88
CA ILE A 139 3.89 -20.06 3.55
C ILE A 139 2.93 -18.86 3.58
N ASP A 140 3.50 -17.68 3.72
CA ASP A 140 2.73 -16.43 3.73
C ASP A 140 2.59 -15.81 2.34
N GLY A 141 1.84 -14.72 2.26
CA GLY A 141 1.58 -13.98 1.02
C GLY A 141 2.82 -13.50 0.27
N ARG A 142 4.01 -13.47 0.87
CA ARG A 142 5.26 -13.11 0.17
C ARG A 142 5.76 -14.25 -0.73
N ARG A 143 5.45 -15.50 -0.37
CA ARG A 143 5.91 -16.71 -1.07
C ARG A 143 4.77 -17.46 -1.75
N LEU A 144 3.54 -17.30 -1.27
CA LEU A 144 2.37 -18.03 -1.73
C LEU A 144 2.14 -17.88 -3.24
N TRP A 145 2.18 -16.66 -3.78
CA TRP A 145 1.98 -16.47 -5.22
C TRP A 145 3.01 -17.22 -6.07
N HIS A 146 4.30 -17.19 -5.68
CA HIS A 146 5.34 -17.88 -6.43
C HIS A 146 5.13 -19.39 -6.47
N LEU A 147 4.59 -19.96 -5.39
CA LEU A 147 4.24 -21.37 -5.31
C LEU A 147 3.03 -21.72 -6.19
N LEU A 148 1.98 -20.89 -6.18
CA LEU A 148 0.72 -21.19 -6.86
C LEU A 148 0.69 -20.75 -8.32
N LYS A 149 1.49 -19.76 -8.72
CA LYS A 149 1.55 -19.19 -10.08
C LYS A 149 1.62 -20.24 -11.19
N PRO A 150 2.41 -21.33 -11.10
CA PRO A 150 2.48 -22.35 -12.15
C PRO A 150 1.17 -23.12 -12.38
N PHE A 151 0.29 -23.19 -11.36
CA PHE A 151 -0.96 -23.95 -11.36
C PHE A 151 -2.18 -23.07 -11.63
N MET A 152 -2.02 -21.76 -11.65
CA MET A 152 -3.06 -20.81 -11.99
C MET A 152 -3.39 -20.87 -13.50
N PRO A 153 -4.65 -20.58 -13.90
CA PRO A 153 -5.01 -20.49 -15.31
C PRO A 153 -4.09 -19.56 -16.09
N ALA A 154 -3.56 -20.03 -17.23
CA ALA A 154 -2.58 -19.31 -18.04
C ALA A 154 -3.06 -17.91 -18.47
N ALA A 155 -4.37 -17.75 -18.73
CA ALA A 155 -4.96 -16.46 -19.05
C ALA A 155 -4.86 -15.46 -17.88
N THR A 156 -5.09 -15.91 -16.65
CA THR A 156 -5.02 -15.07 -15.45
C THR A 156 -3.59 -14.65 -15.16
N THR A 157 -2.64 -15.59 -15.21
CA THR A 157 -1.22 -15.28 -14.99
C THR A 157 -0.65 -14.37 -16.06
N ALA A 158 -0.99 -14.58 -17.33
CA ALA A 158 -0.57 -13.70 -18.43
C ALA A 158 -1.11 -12.27 -18.26
N ARG A 159 -2.37 -12.11 -17.85
CA ARG A 159 -2.96 -10.78 -17.54
C ARG A 159 -2.22 -10.09 -16.39
N ILE A 160 -1.92 -10.82 -15.32
CA ILE A 160 -1.19 -10.26 -14.16
C ILE A 160 0.21 -9.79 -14.57
N VAL A 161 0.96 -10.62 -15.30
CA VAL A 161 2.33 -10.29 -15.76
C VAL A 161 2.31 -9.10 -16.72
N THR A 162 1.40 -9.07 -17.69
CA THR A 162 1.29 -7.98 -18.66
C THR A 162 0.91 -6.65 -17.99
N MET A 163 0.00 -6.68 -17.01
CA MET A 163 -0.35 -5.49 -16.21
C MET A 163 0.83 -4.98 -15.37
N ALA A 164 1.55 -5.89 -14.69
CA ALA A 164 2.74 -5.55 -13.91
C ALA A 164 3.84 -4.95 -14.80
N ASP A 165 4.05 -5.50 -15.99
CA ASP A 165 5.02 -5.00 -16.97
C ASP A 165 4.64 -3.62 -17.51
N ALA A 166 3.36 -3.40 -17.84
CA ALA A 166 2.88 -2.11 -18.30
C ALA A 166 3.06 -1.02 -17.23
N GLN A 167 2.78 -1.34 -15.97
CA GLN A 167 2.97 -0.43 -14.84
C GLN A 167 4.45 -0.12 -14.60
N ALA A 168 5.33 -1.13 -14.64
CA ALA A 168 6.77 -0.96 -14.50
C ALA A 168 7.35 -0.09 -15.64
N LYS A 169 6.91 -0.31 -16.89
CA LYS A 169 7.29 0.51 -18.06
C LYS A 169 6.87 1.96 -17.88
N ARG A 170 5.62 2.24 -17.47
CA ARG A 170 5.14 3.62 -17.22
C ARG A 170 5.98 4.33 -16.16
N HIS A 171 6.27 3.68 -15.03
CA HIS A 171 7.11 4.27 -14.00
C HIS A 171 8.57 4.46 -14.45
N THR A 172 9.09 3.55 -15.28
CA THR A 172 10.43 3.66 -15.88
C THR A 172 10.52 4.92 -16.76
N PHE A 173 9.54 5.17 -17.62
CA PHE A 173 9.51 6.37 -18.46
C PHE A 173 9.45 7.67 -17.65
N ILE A 174 8.64 7.71 -16.58
CA ILE A 174 8.56 8.87 -15.68
C ILE A 174 9.89 9.09 -14.95
N ALA A 175 10.51 8.03 -14.44
CA ALA A 175 11.80 8.12 -13.75
C ALA A 175 12.93 8.59 -14.68
N LEU A 176 12.95 8.09 -15.92
CA LEU A 176 13.92 8.51 -16.93
C LEU A 176 13.73 9.98 -17.32
N GLY A 177 12.48 10.41 -17.51
CA GLY A 177 12.15 11.82 -17.77
C GLY A 177 12.53 12.74 -16.62
N GLY A 178 12.25 12.33 -15.38
CA GLY A 178 12.63 13.08 -14.18
C GLY A 178 14.15 13.19 -13.99
N ALA A 179 14.89 12.12 -14.27
CA ALA A 179 16.36 12.14 -14.22
C ALA A 179 16.98 13.04 -15.31
N LEU A 180 16.42 13.05 -16.52
CA LEU A 180 16.84 13.96 -17.59
C LEU A 180 16.58 15.43 -17.22
N ALA A 181 15.40 15.74 -16.66
CA ALA A 181 15.07 17.09 -16.22
C ALA A 181 15.99 17.56 -15.08
N LEU A 182 16.25 16.71 -14.08
CA LEU A 182 17.17 17.01 -12.97
C LEU A 182 18.61 17.22 -13.44
N GLY A 183 19.11 16.37 -14.36
CA GLY A 183 20.42 16.55 -14.98
C GLY A 183 20.54 17.89 -15.73
N LEU A 184 19.47 18.31 -16.41
CA LEU A 184 19.43 19.60 -17.12
C LEU A 184 19.40 20.78 -16.14
N VAL A 185 18.68 20.68 -15.01
CA VAL A 185 18.66 21.72 -13.97
C VAL A 185 20.04 21.87 -13.30
N VAL A 186 20.71 20.76 -12.97
CA VAL A 186 22.04 20.76 -12.33
C VAL A 186 23.12 21.33 -13.26
N THR A 187 22.99 21.14 -14.57
CA THR A 187 23.94 21.68 -15.55
C THR A 187 23.78 23.18 -15.80
N VAL A 188 22.57 23.73 -15.58
CA VAL A 188 22.25 25.14 -15.84
C VAL A 188 22.36 26.01 -14.57
N LEU A 189 22.21 25.45 -13.35
CA LEU A 189 22.36 26.24 -12.12
C LEU A 189 23.84 26.59 -11.84
N PRO A 190 24.18 27.88 -11.66
CA PRO A 190 25.51 28.27 -11.23
C PRO A 190 25.71 27.87 -9.76
N TRP A 191 26.52 26.85 -9.53
CA TRP A 191 26.81 26.33 -8.19
C TRP A 191 27.72 27.31 -7.42
N PRO A 192 27.27 27.90 -6.29
CA PRO A 192 28.06 28.85 -5.52
C PRO A 192 28.97 28.11 -4.54
N TRP A 193 29.99 27.40 -5.04
CA TRP A 193 31.11 27.05 -4.17
C TRP A 193 32.05 28.25 -4.09
N GLY A 194 32.09 28.83 -2.90
CA GLY A 194 32.81 30.06 -2.57
C GLY A 194 34.24 30.04 -3.08
N ARG A 195 34.66 31.17 -3.66
CA ARG A 195 36.05 31.43 -3.97
C ARG A 195 36.84 31.39 -2.65
N PRO A 196 37.85 30.50 -2.50
CA PRO A 196 38.75 30.59 -1.37
C PRO A 196 39.65 31.81 -1.60
N GLY A 197 39.37 32.92 -0.92
CA GLY A 197 40.23 34.10 -1.07
C GLY A 197 39.79 35.43 -0.50
N GLU A 198 38.58 35.61 0.02
CA GLU A 198 38.20 36.92 0.58
C GLU A 198 38.09 36.86 2.11
N GLN A 199 39.19 37.23 2.79
CA GLN A 199 39.20 37.51 4.22
C GLN A 199 38.22 38.67 4.53
N PRO A 200 37.28 38.52 5.49
CA PRO A 200 36.47 39.64 5.94
C PRO A 200 37.35 40.59 6.75
N ARG A 201 37.64 41.77 6.20
CA ARG A 201 38.25 42.86 6.98
C ARG A 201 37.17 43.43 7.89
N SER A 202 37.40 43.25 9.18
CA SER A 202 36.64 43.79 10.30
C SER A 202 36.33 45.28 10.15
N ALA A 203 35.05 45.63 10.31
CA ALA A 203 34.61 46.94 10.74
C ALA A 203 33.35 46.76 11.62
N ALA A 204 33.53 46.97 12.93
CA ALA A 204 32.45 47.09 13.91
C ALA A 204 32.07 48.58 14.11
N PRO A 205 31.03 48.92 14.88
CA PRO A 205 29.68 49.17 14.40
C PRO A 205 29.28 50.65 14.53
N ALA A 206 28.39 51.12 13.66
CA ALA A 206 27.72 52.41 13.83
C ALA A 206 26.20 52.20 13.81
N ALA A 207 25.57 52.79 14.82
CA ALA A 207 24.20 52.59 15.25
C ALA A 207 23.15 53.31 14.39
N ALA A 208 21.95 52.70 14.38
CA ALA A 208 20.61 53.32 14.33
C ALA A 208 20.22 54.07 13.02
N VAL A 209 19.01 54.02 12.47
CA VAL A 209 17.64 54.09 13.02
C VAL A 209 16.66 53.59 11.92
N ALA A 210 15.58 52.93 12.37
CA ALA A 210 14.22 52.77 11.81
C ALA A 210 13.95 52.79 10.29
N ALA A 211 13.19 51.80 9.79
CA ALA A 211 11.73 51.90 9.68
C ALA A 211 11.11 50.75 8.86
N SER A 212 9.91 50.35 9.29
CA SER A 212 8.82 49.74 8.50
C SER A 212 8.81 48.22 8.26
N ALA A 213 7.97 47.56 9.06
CA ALA A 213 7.17 46.40 8.67
C ALA A 213 6.33 46.74 7.41
N THR A 214 6.12 45.86 6.44
CA THR A 214 5.06 44.82 6.32
C THR A 214 5.12 44.28 4.86
N PRO A 215 4.37 43.23 4.45
CA PRO A 215 4.47 41.80 4.73
C PRO A 215 5.11 40.99 3.57
N VAL A 216 5.47 39.74 3.86
CA VAL A 216 5.83 38.72 2.85
C VAL A 216 4.55 38.27 2.13
N GLN A 217 4.43 38.60 0.85
CA GLN A 217 3.51 37.91 -0.07
C GLN A 217 4.16 36.60 -0.50
N VAL A 218 3.49 35.48 -0.19
CA VAL A 218 3.79 34.17 -0.75
C VAL A 218 2.86 33.98 -1.94
N ASP A 219 3.39 34.10 -3.16
CA ASP A 219 2.72 33.61 -4.35
C ASP A 219 3.04 32.11 -4.52
N PRO A 220 2.03 31.22 -4.52
CA PRO A 220 2.20 29.84 -4.96
C PRO A 220 2.15 29.81 -6.48
N ALA A 221 3.30 29.65 -7.13
CA ALA A 221 3.37 29.41 -8.55
C ALA A 221 2.67 28.08 -8.89
N ALA A 222 1.54 28.22 -9.56
CA ALA A 222 0.66 27.18 -10.05
C ALA A 222 1.39 26.14 -10.92
N VAL A 223 1.20 24.86 -10.58
CA VAL A 223 1.33 23.77 -11.55
C VAL A 223 0.02 23.74 -12.32
N ALA A 224 0.06 24.18 -13.57
CA ALA A 224 -1.06 24.17 -14.50
C ALA A 224 -1.59 22.73 -14.68
N MET A 225 -2.81 22.53 -14.23
CA MET A 225 -3.59 21.31 -14.41
C MET A 225 -4.30 21.38 -15.76
N ALA A 226 -4.08 20.35 -16.59
CA ALA A 226 -4.79 20.17 -17.86
C ALA A 226 -6.32 20.04 -17.64
N PRO A 227 -7.15 20.49 -18.61
CA PRO A 227 -8.57 20.73 -18.39
C PRO A 227 -9.39 19.45 -18.33
N ALA A 228 -10.56 19.60 -17.71
CA ALA A 228 -11.59 18.61 -17.49
C ALA A 228 -12.07 17.93 -18.78
N GLY A 229 -12.30 16.62 -18.68
CA GLY A 229 -13.15 15.82 -19.56
C GLY A 229 -14.10 14.98 -18.72
N ASP A 230 -15.33 15.47 -18.59
CA ASP A 230 -16.61 14.83 -18.28
C ASP A 230 -16.73 13.87 -17.08
N GLY A 231 -17.13 14.45 -15.94
CA GLY A 231 -18.55 14.44 -15.55
C GLY A 231 -19.17 13.15 -14.98
N SER A 232 -18.44 12.04 -14.85
CA SER A 232 -18.95 10.88 -14.10
C SER A 232 -18.02 10.48 -12.97
N ILE A 233 -18.57 10.46 -11.75
CA ILE A 233 -17.88 9.90 -10.59
C ILE A 233 -17.77 8.39 -10.83
N GLN A 234 -16.53 7.89 -10.82
CA GLN A 234 -16.24 6.49 -11.14
C GLN A 234 -16.44 5.61 -9.90
N ASP A 235 -16.95 4.39 -10.10
CA ASP A 235 -17.13 3.44 -9.00
C ASP A 235 -15.80 2.90 -8.43
N ASN A 236 -14.80 2.70 -9.30
CA ASN A 236 -13.47 2.21 -8.93
C ASN A 236 -12.38 3.05 -9.62
N PRO A 237 -12.13 4.29 -9.12
CA PRO A 237 -11.16 5.20 -9.72
C PRO A 237 -9.73 4.72 -9.53
N ASP A 238 -8.81 5.18 -10.38
CA ASP A 238 -7.39 4.98 -10.15
C ASP A 238 -6.88 5.80 -8.92
N PRO A 239 -5.71 5.49 -8.35
CA PRO A 239 -5.23 6.16 -7.14
C PRO A 239 -5.04 7.68 -7.29
N ALA A 240 -4.78 8.18 -8.50
CA ALA A 240 -4.60 9.61 -8.76
C ALA A 240 -5.96 10.33 -8.75
N THR A 241 -6.99 9.69 -9.31
CA THR A 241 -8.36 10.18 -9.36
C THR A 241 -9.01 10.13 -7.98
N GLU A 242 -8.79 9.05 -7.21
CA GLU A 242 -9.25 8.97 -5.82
C GLU A 242 -8.63 10.06 -4.94
N SER A 243 -7.35 10.39 -5.15
CA SER A 243 -6.69 11.50 -4.43
C SER A 243 -7.32 12.86 -4.75
N ARG A 244 -7.80 13.05 -5.99
CA ARG A 244 -8.56 14.26 -6.37
C ARG A 244 -9.92 14.29 -5.68
N TYR A 245 -10.64 13.17 -5.66
CA TYR A 245 -11.92 13.06 -4.95
C TYR A 245 -11.75 13.38 -3.45
N GLN A 246 -10.69 12.86 -2.81
CA GLN A 246 -10.36 13.17 -1.43
C GLN A 246 -10.12 14.68 -1.23
N ALA A 247 -9.32 15.31 -2.11
CA ALA A 247 -9.05 16.75 -2.04
C ALA A 247 -10.31 17.58 -2.23
N ASP A 248 -11.20 17.17 -3.13
CA ASP A 248 -12.47 17.85 -3.39
C ASP A 248 -13.43 17.74 -2.20
N ILE A 249 -13.57 16.54 -1.61
CA ILE A 249 -14.38 16.31 -0.41
C ILE A 249 -13.87 17.17 0.76
N ALA A 250 -12.56 17.17 1.02
CA ALA A 250 -11.99 17.97 2.10
C ALA A 250 -12.24 19.47 1.91
N ARG A 251 -12.12 19.96 0.67
CA ARG A 251 -12.40 21.37 0.31
C ARG A 251 -13.87 21.72 0.51
N THR A 252 -14.78 20.88 0.02
CA THR A 252 -16.23 21.09 0.13
C THR A 252 -16.69 21.08 1.59
N LEU A 253 -16.23 20.11 2.38
CA LEU A 253 -16.61 20.00 3.78
C LEU A 253 -16.08 21.13 4.65
N THR A 254 -14.90 21.68 4.33
CA THR A 254 -14.37 22.85 5.04
C THR A 254 -15.23 24.11 4.83
N MET A 255 -16.05 24.17 3.79
CA MET A 255 -16.99 25.27 3.56
C MET A 255 -18.33 25.11 4.30
N VAL A 256 -18.59 23.96 4.93
CA VAL A 256 -19.85 23.70 5.64
C VAL A 256 -19.86 24.46 6.98
N PRO A 257 -20.92 25.23 7.27
CA PRO A 257 -21.06 25.91 8.56
C PRO A 257 -20.97 24.93 9.74
N GLY A 258 -20.11 25.22 10.70
CA GLY A 258 -19.87 24.37 11.87
C GLY A 258 -18.72 23.36 11.69
N ILE A 259 -18.11 23.27 10.50
CA ILE A 259 -16.84 22.56 10.28
C ILE A 259 -15.71 23.60 10.19
N THR A 260 -14.69 23.45 11.03
CA THR A 260 -13.51 24.34 11.04
C THR A 260 -12.45 23.84 10.07
N ARG A 261 -12.28 22.52 9.97
CA ARG A 261 -11.32 21.89 9.07
C ARG A 261 -11.75 20.47 8.74
N ALA A 262 -11.62 20.09 7.48
CA ALA A 262 -11.71 18.70 7.04
C ALA A 262 -10.42 18.29 6.34
N TYR A 263 -9.83 17.17 6.74
CA TYR A 263 -8.60 16.67 6.14
C TYR A 263 -8.50 15.15 6.23
N TRP A 264 -7.71 14.55 5.33
CA TRP A 264 -7.50 13.11 5.31
C TRP A 264 -6.26 12.74 6.12
N LEU A 265 -6.42 11.87 7.12
CA LEU A 265 -5.30 11.29 7.87
C LEU A 265 -4.67 10.13 7.10
N THR A 266 -5.53 9.32 6.46
CA THR A 266 -5.13 8.22 5.56
C THR A 266 -6.10 8.17 4.39
N ARG A 267 -5.86 7.28 3.41
CA ARG A 267 -6.78 7.09 2.27
C ARG A 267 -8.20 6.64 2.67
N ALA A 268 -8.37 6.08 3.88
CA ALA A 268 -9.66 5.60 4.37
C ALA A 268 -10.11 6.28 5.67
N THR A 269 -9.47 7.38 6.06
CA THR A 269 -9.75 8.08 7.32
C THR A 269 -9.83 9.58 7.12
N LEU A 270 -11.05 10.11 7.19
CA LEU A 270 -11.35 11.53 7.15
C LEU A 270 -11.46 12.07 8.58
N VAL A 271 -10.77 13.16 8.89
CA VAL A 271 -10.82 13.84 10.18
C VAL A 271 -11.53 15.18 10.01
N ILE A 272 -12.46 15.46 10.92
CA ILE A 272 -13.28 16.67 10.94
C ILE A 272 -13.09 17.38 12.29
N ASP A 273 -12.52 18.58 12.22
CA ASP A 273 -12.54 19.55 13.31
C ASP A 273 -13.82 20.38 13.19
N ARG A 274 -14.63 20.44 14.24
CA ARG A 274 -15.95 21.08 14.20
C ARG A 274 -16.20 21.97 15.41
N THR A 275 -17.05 22.96 15.21
CA THR A 275 -17.70 23.76 16.26
C THR A 275 -19.18 23.43 16.38
N GLY A 276 -19.81 22.95 15.30
CA GLY A 276 -21.20 22.52 15.26
C GLY A 276 -21.44 21.17 15.93
N THR A 277 -22.68 20.92 16.35
CA THR A 277 -23.08 19.62 16.92
C THR A 277 -23.08 18.52 15.85
N ASP A 278 -22.92 17.26 16.27
CA ASP A 278 -22.95 16.11 15.37
C ASP A 278 -24.22 16.09 14.51
N GLN A 279 -25.39 16.43 15.07
CA GLN A 279 -26.66 16.47 14.35
C GLN A 279 -26.67 17.49 13.20
N LEU A 280 -25.94 18.60 13.34
CA LEU A 280 -25.87 19.65 12.33
C LEU A 280 -24.89 19.30 11.21
N VAL A 281 -23.69 18.79 11.55
CA VAL A 281 -22.63 18.57 10.55
C VAL A 281 -22.71 17.21 9.86
N TRP A 282 -23.25 16.19 10.54
CA TRP A 282 -23.22 14.81 10.05
C TRP A 282 -23.98 14.59 8.73
N PRO A 283 -25.18 15.16 8.50
CA PRO A 283 -25.90 14.99 7.23
C PRO A 283 -25.10 15.52 6.03
N PHE A 284 -24.39 16.62 6.18
CA PHE A 284 -23.55 17.19 5.12
C PHE A 284 -22.33 16.33 4.82
N ILE A 285 -21.67 15.80 5.86
CA ILE A 285 -20.54 14.90 5.71
C ILE A 285 -20.93 13.66 4.92
N CYS A 286 -22.06 13.03 5.29
CA CYS A 286 -22.52 11.84 4.58
C CYS A 286 -23.04 12.16 3.18
N GLY A 287 -23.77 13.25 2.99
CA GLY A 287 -24.23 13.66 1.66
C GLY A 287 -23.10 13.98 0.68
N GLU A 288 -21.92 14.37 1.17
CA GLU A 288 -20.74 14.54 0.32
C GLU A 288 -20.04 13.20 0.05
N LEU A 289 -19.81 12.38 1.09
CA LEU A 289 -19.13 11.08 0.96
C LEU A 289 -19.92 10.07 0.10
N GLU A 290 -21.25 10.08 0.17
CA GLU A 290 -22.10 9.16 -0.60
C GLU A 290 -22.08 9.41 -2.10
N ARG A 291 -21.67 10.62 -2.55
CA ARG A 291 -21.50 10.91 -3.98
C ARG A 291 -20.34 10.13 -4.59
N TYR A 292 -19.37 9.71 -3.77
CA TYR A 292 -18.16 9.01 -4.20
C TYR A 292 -18.24 7.52 -3.82
N PRO A 293 -18.56 6.61 -4.76
CA PRO A 293 -18.82 5.21 -4.45
C PRO A 293 -17.65 4.50 -3.77
N SER A 294 -16.41 4.83 -4.15
CA SER A 294 -15.19 4.28 -3.55
C SER A 294 -14.91 4.77 -2.13
N LEU A 295 -15.48 5.92 -1.72
CA LEU A 295 -15.22 6.57 -0.43
C LEU A 295 -16.42 6.50 0.54
N ARG A 296 -17.52 5.84 0.19
CA ARG A 296 -18.72 5.77 1.04
C ARG A 296 -18.56 4.98 2.35
N THR A 297 -17.56 4.09 2.42
CA THR A 297 -17.28 3.22 3.58
C THR A 297 -16.11 3.73 4.44
N VAL A 298 -15.59 4.94 4.15
CA VAL A 298 -14.47 5.50 4.90
C VAL A 298 -14.85 5.80 6.34
N ARG A 299 -13.86 5.72 7.22
CA ARG A 299 -14.01 6.05 8.63
C ARG A 299 -13.90 7.57 8.81
N VAL A 300 -14.85 8.15 9.52
CA VAL A 300 -14.87 9.58 9.87
C VAL A 300 -14.55 9.74 11.35
N GLN A 301 -13.48 10.47 11.65
CA GLN A 301 -13.11 10.91 12.99
C GLN A 301 -13.68 12.31 13.22
N LEU A 302 -14.48 12.43 14.29
CA LEU A 302 -15.12 13.63 14.74
C LEU A 302 -14.36 14.12 15.99
N ASN A 303 -13.52 15.15 15.82
CA ASN A 303 -12.74 15.72 16.92
C ASN A 303 -13.61 16.53 17.90
N PRO A 304 -13.23 16.63 19.19
CA PRO A 304 -14.00 17.40 20.16
C PRO A 304 -14.18 18.86 19.71
N ARG A 305 -15.31 19.46 20.06
CA ARG A 305 -15.51 20.89 19.80
C ARG A 305 -14.56 21.69 20.70
N PRO A 306 -14.09 22.87 20.27
CA PRO A 306 -13.36 23.76 21.16
C PRO A 306 -14.26 24.11 22.35
N ASP A 307 -13.69 24.09 23.54
CA ASP A 307 -14.36 24.46 24.80
C ASP A 307 -15.55 23.57 25.20
N SER A 308 -15.62 22.32 24.71
CA SER A 308 -16.57 21.31 25.17
C SER A 308 -15.88 20.08 25.76
N ASP A 309 -16.57 19.36 26.64
CA ASP A 309 -16.13 18.06 27.19
C ASP A 309 -16.53 16.88 26.26
N ASP A 310 -16.59 17.15 24.94
CA ASP A 310 -16.87 16.07 23.99
C ASP A 310 -15.64 15.17 23.86
N GLN A 311 -15.87 13.90 23.60
CA GLN A 311 -14.81 12.96 23.26
C GLN A 311 -14.67 12.82 21.75
N VAL A 312 -13.50 12.36 21.30
CA VAL A 312 -13.31 11.94 19.91
C VAL A 312 -14.30 10.83 19.58
N ARG A 313 -15.06 11.01 18.51
CA ARG A 313 -16.05 10.03 18.05
C ARG A 313 -15.69 9.49 16.69
N TRP A 314 -15.92 8.20 16.49
CA TRP A 314 -15.69 7.53 15.22
C TRP A 314 -17.01 7.09 14.63
N ARG A 315 -17.25 7.42 13.36
CA ARG A 315 -18.48 7.10 12.66
C ARG A 315 -18.22 6.73 11.21
N GLN A 316 -19.21 6.11 10.57
CA GLN A 316 -19.22 5.77 9.14
C GLN A 316 -20.60 6.09 8.58
N CYS A 317 -20.65 6.58 7.34
CA CYS A 317 -21.92 6.91 6.67
C CYS A 317 -22.62 5.65 6.16
N ARG A 318 -21.85 4.67 5.68
CA ARG A 318 -22.35 3.35 5.30
C ARG A 318 -21.46 2.25 5.90
N THR A 319 -22.08 1.27 6.54
CA THR A 319 -21.42 0.04 6.96
C THR A 319 -21.36 -0.93 5.78
N VAL A 320 -20.28 -1.71 5.69
CA VAL A 320 -20.12 -2.78 4.67
C VAL A 320 -21.12 -3.89 4.92
#